data_AF-A0A5B7C2K4-F1
#
_entry.id   AF-A0A5B7C2K4-F1
#
_cell.length_a   1.000
_cell.length_b   1.000
_cell.length_c   1.000
_cell.angle_alpha   90.00
_cell.angle_beta   90.00
_cell.angle_gamma   90.00
#
_symmetry.space_group_name_H-M   'P 1'
#
loop_
_entity.id
_entity.type
_entity.pdbx_description
1 polymer ?
#
loop_
_entity_poly.entity_id
_entity_poly.type
_entity_poly.pdbx_seq_one_letter_code
_entity_poly.pdbx_strand_id
1 'polypeptide(L)'
;EEQKVITVEALGDFLRGKGFGGGNVKVCLGKPANHSILVVKFLGTFSGLQHAERLHNYFAENKRGRTDFERMASSKGKSSDNGGGGMQRCNVEELVLYGYMGIAEDLDKVDFDFKRKCTINSKKEIQDLANAPVKPE
;
A
#
# COMPACT_ATOMS: atom_id res chain seq x y z
N GLU A 1 5.18 11.55 18.96
CA GLU A 1 4.27 11.64 17.80
C GLU A 1 3.09 10.73 18.03
N GLU A 2 1.88 11.29 17.99
CA GLU A 2 0.61 10.59 18.14
C GLU A 2 0.20 10.00 16.78
N GLN A 3 -0.17 8.73 16.75
CA GLN A 3 -0.48 8.01 15.51
C GLN A 3 -1.89 8.43 15.05
N LYS A 4 -1.99 9.37 14.11
CA LYS A 4 -3.27 9.84 13.56
C LYS A 4 -3.91 8.71 12.75
N VAL A 5 -5.07 8.22 13.19
CA VAL A 5 -5.86 7.24 12.43
C VAL A 5 -6.43 7.94 11.21
N ILE A 6 -6.12 7.42 10.03
CA ILE A 6 -6.57 7.96 8.74
C ILE A 6 -7.88 7.27 8.37
N THR A 7 -8.88 8.05 7.96
CA THR A 7 -10.15 7.49 7.51
C THR A 7 -10.06 6.97 6.08
N VAL A 8 -10.98 6.09 5.69
CA VAL A 8 -11.07 5.56 4.33
C VAL A 8 -11.26 6.69 3.32
N GLU A 9 -12.04 7.71 3.67
CA GLU A 9 -12.31 8.88 2.85
C GLU A 9 -11.04 9.71 2.63
N ALA A 10 -10.30 9.99 3.71
CA ALA A 10 -9.07 10.77 3.62
C ALA A 10 -8.01 10.08 2.75
N LEU A 11 -7.88 8.75 2.83
CA LEU A 11 -7.00 8.01 1.93
C LEU A 11 -7.53 8.03 0.49
N GLY A 12 -8.84 7.90 0.28
CA GLY A 12 -9.46 8.01 -1.03
C GLY A 12 -9.18 9.36 -1.72
N ASP A 13 -9.28 10.45 -0.95
CA ASP A 13 -9.01 11.81 -1.42
C ASP A 13 -7.52 12.03 -1.73
N PHE A 14 -6.64 11.51 -0.88
CA PHE A 14 -5.19 11.51 -1.13
C PHE A 14 -4.85 10.79 -2.44
N LEU A 15 -5.38 9.57 -2.64
CA LEU A 15 -5.14 8.79 -3.85
C LEU A 15 -5.66 9.53 -5.09
N ARG A 16 -6.83 10.15 -5.00
CA ARG A 16 -7.39 10.95 -6.10
C ARG A 16 -6.53 12.18 -6.42
N GLY A 17 -6.08 12.91 -5.40
CA GLY A 17 -5.18 14.06 -5.56
C GLY A 17 -3.82 13.70 -6.18
N LYS A 18 -3.36 12.46 -6.00
CA LYS A 18 -2.12 11.94 -6.60
C LYS A 18 -2.30 11.27 -7.97
N GLY A 19 -3.53 11.25 -8.50
CA GLY A 19 -3.84 10.66 -9.81
C GLY A 19 -4.04 9.14 -9.79
N PHE A 20 -4.29 8.55 -8.62
CA PHE A 20 -4.68 7.14 -8.46
C PHE A 20 -6.20 6.96 -8.31
N GLY A 21 -6.97 8.05 -8.24
CA GLY A 21 -8.44 8.01 -8.12
C GLY A 21 -9.12 7.83 -9.47
N GLY A 22 -9.59 6.62 -9.76
CA GLY A 22 -10.44 6.29 -10.89
C GLY A 22 -11.48 5.23 -10.50
N GLY A 23 -12.43 4.92 -11.39
CA GLY A 23 -13.56 4.00 -11.12
C GLY A 23 -13.19 2.55 -10.78
N ASN A 24 -11.90 2.21 -10.82
CA ASN A 24 -11.36 0.86 -10.65
C ASN A 24 -10.63 0.68 -9.31
N VAL A 25 -10.74 1.64 -8.38
CA VAL A 25 -10.04 1.62 -7.08
C VAL A 25 -11.04 1.65 -5.93
N LYS A 26 -10.88 0.70 -4.99
CA LYS A 26 -11.66 0.64 -3.75
C LYS A 26 -10.72 0.70 -2.55
N VAL A 27 -10.98 1.60 -1.62
CA VAL A 27 -10.29 1.67 -0.33
C VAL A 27 -11.15 0.98 0.73
N CYS A 28 -10.55 0.15 1.59
CA CYS A 28 -11.22 -0.40 2.75
C CYS A 28 -10.27 -0.52 3.94
N LEU A 29 -10.84 -0.66 5.14
CA LEU A 29 -10.08 -0.99 6.34
C LEU A 29 -9.49 -2.41 6.18
N GLY A 30 -8.30 -2.61 6.76
CA GLY A 30 -7.73 -3.94 6.97
C GLY A 30 -8.46 -4.67 8.10
N LYS A 31 -7.74 -5.51 8.85
CA LYS A 31 -8.33 -6.25 9.98
C LYS A 31 -9.06 -5.32 10.97
N PRO A 32 -10.24 -5.71 11.49
CA PRO A 32 -11.05 -4.87 12.38
C PRO A 32 -10.31 -4.38 13.63
N ALA A 33 -9.35 -5.15 14.16
CA ALA A 33 -8.58 -4.77 15.35
C ALA A 33 -7.43 -3.78 15.06
N ASN A 34 -7.15 -3.46 13.79
CA ASN A 34 -6.05 -2.58 13.40
C ASN A 34 -6.54 -1.51 12.40
N HIS A 35 -6.98 -0.39 12.94
CA HIS A 35 -7.46 0.77 12.16
C HIS A 35 -6.32 1.56 11.49
N SER A 36 -5.05 1.19 11.72
CA SER A 36 -3.89 1.86 11.10
C SER A 36 -3.50 1.28 9.74
N ILE A 37 -4.11 0.16 9.33
CA ILE A 37 -3.86 -0.48 8.04
C ILE A 37 -5.09 -0.29 7.15
N LEU A 38 -4.86 0.32 5.99
CA LEU A 38 -5.84 0.48 4.93
C LEU A 38 -5.41 -0.34 3.71
N VAL A 39 -6.39 -0.78 2.94
CA VAL A 39 -6.23 -1.66 1.79
C VAL A 39 -6.74 -0.93 0.57
N VAL A 40 -5.93 -0.88 -0.47
CA VAL A 40 -6.32 -0.34 -1.78
C VAL A 40 -6.47 -1.51 -2.73
N LYS A 41 -7.69 -1.76 -3.21
CA LYS A 41 -8.01 -2.80 -4.17
C LYS A 41 -8.18 -2.20 -5.55
N PHE A 42 -7.49 -2.78 -6.51
CA PHE A 42 -7.64 -2.46 -7.93
C PHE A 42 -8.48 -3.55 -8.62
N LEU A 43 -9.08 -3.22 -9.76
CA LEU A 43 -9.76 -4.21 -10.60
C LEU A 43 -8.79 -5.32 -11.04
N GLY A 44 -9.24 -6.57 -11.07
CA GLY A 44 -8.45 -7.74 -11.48
C GLY A 44 -8.18 -7.81 -12.99
N THR A 45 -7.51 -6.79 -13.52
CA THR A 45 -7.16 -6.60 -14.94
C THR A 45 -5.70 -6.16 -15.05
N PHE A 46 -5.08 -6.28 -16.22
CA PHE A 46 -3.71 -5.80 -16.43
C PHE A 46 -3.55 -4.29 -16.15
N SER A 47 -4.56 -3.48 -16.48
CA SER A 47 -4.55 -2.05 -16.14
C SER A 47 -4.64 -1.82 -14.63
N GLY A 48 -5.48 -2.59 -13.93
CA GLY A 48 -5.55 -2.55 -12.46
C GLY A 48 -4.23 -2.96 -11.80
N LEU A 49 -3.55 -3.98 -12.35
CA LEU A 49 -2.21 -4.36 -11.91
C LEU A 49 -1.19 -3.23 -12.13
N GLN A 50 -1.17 -2.62 -13.32
CA GLN A 50 -0.31 -1.48 -13.62
C GLN A 50 -0.54 -0.30 -12.67
N HIS A 51 -1.79 -0.01 -12.32
CA HIS A 51 -2.11 1.01 -11.32
C HIS A 51 -1.61 0.67 -9.92
N ALA A 52 -1.70 -0.59 -9.51
CA ALA A 52 -1.15 -1.07 -8.24
C ALA A 52 0.38 -0.93 -8.19
N GLU A 53 1.07 -1.29 -9.28
CA GLU A 53 2.53 -1.13 -9.41
C GLU A 53 2.95 0.33 -9.36
N ARG A 54 2.22 1.22 -10.05
CA ARG A 54 2.49 2.66 -10.01
C ARG A 54 2.34 3.23 -8.60
N LEU A 55 1.33 2.79 -7.84
CA LEU A 55 1.15 3.21 -6.45
C LEU A 55 2.28 2.67 -5.55
N HIS A 56 2.69 1.42 -5.74
CA HIS A 56 3.83 0.85 -5.03
C HIS A 56 5.13 1.63 -5.29
N ASN A 57 5.43 1.93 -6.55
CA ASN A 57 6.61 2.69 -6.94
C ASN A 57 6.58 4.11 -6.36
N TYR A 58 5.42 4.78 -6.39
CA TYR A 58 5.25 6.08 -5.75
C TYR A 58 5.72 6.07 -4.29
N PHE A 59 5.31 5.08 -3.49
CA PHE A 59 5.77 5.00 -2.10
C PHE A 59 7.26 4.65 -1.99
N ALA A 60 7.77 3.74 -2.80
CA ALA A 60 9.17 3.34 -2.79
C ALA A 60 10.11 4.51 -3.15
N GLU A 61 9.80 5.26 -4.22
CA GLU A 61 10.56 6.42 -4.69
C GLU A 61 10.60 7.55 -3.65
N ASN A 62 9.53 7.67 -2.85
CA ASN A 62 9.42 8.66 -1.77
C ASN A 62 10.00 8.18 -0.44
N LYS A 63 10.74 7.06 -0.40
CA LYS A 63 11.31 6.44 0.81
C LYS A 63 10.25 6.12 1.88
N ARG A 64 9.07 5.73 1.40
CA ARG A 64 7.89 5.39 2.19
C ARG A 64 7.39 3.98 1.85
N GLY A 65 8.31 3.12 1.39
CA GLY A 65 8.03 1.72 1.11
C GLY A 65 8.02 0.86 2.39
N ARG A 66 7.79 -0.45 2.22
CA ARG A 66 7.80 -1.44 3.31
C ARG A 66 9.11 -1.42 4.10
N THR A 67 10.25 -1.47 3.41
CA THR A 67 11.58 -1.47 4.05
C THR A 67 11.83 -0.20 4.88
N ASP A 68 11.33 0.94 4.41
CA ASP A 68 11.46 2.21 5.13
C ASP A 68 10.57 2.24 6.37
N PHE A 69 9.36 1.69 6.28
CA PHE A 69 8.48 1.50 7.42
C PHE A 69 9.11 0.57 8.47
N GLU A 70 9.65 -0.57 8.06
CA GLU A 70 10.31 -1.55 8.94
C GLU A 70 11.56 -0.95 9.62
N ARG A 71 12.36 -0.16 8.88
CA ARG A 71 13.51 0.57 9.43
C ARG A 71 13.07 1.59 10.50
N MET A 72 12.04 2.39 10.19
CA MET A 72 11.49 3.38 11.12
C MET A 72 10.89 2.73 12.37
N ALA A 73 10.14 1.64 12.20
CA ALA A 73 9.56 0.89 13.31
C ALA A 73 10.64 0.29 14.22
N SER A 74 11.74 -0.21 13.63
CA SER A 74 12.87 -0.79 14.35
C SER A 74 13.72 0.26 15.10
N SER A 75 13.87 1.46 14.55
CA SER A 75 14.60 2.55 15.23
C SER A 75 13.83 3.09 16.43
N LYS A 76 12.49 3.10 16.36
CA LYS A 76 11.65 3.58 17.47
C LYS A 76 11.72 2.69 18.72
N GLY A 77 12.07 1.41 18.56
CA GLY A 77 12.31 0.48 19.67
C GLY A 77 13.70 0.52 20.29
N LYS A 78 14.64 1.31 19.73
CA LYS A 78 16.05 1.38 20.18
C LYS A 78 16.46 2.71 20.82
N SER A 79 15.57 3.70 20.86
CA SER A 79 15.87 5.00 21.44
C SER A 79 15.60 5.02 22.95
N SER A 80 16.52 4.43 23.71
CA SER A 80 16.93 5.01 24.98
C SER A 80 17.96 6.11 24.67
N ASP A 81 17.53 7.35 24.88
CA ASP A 81 18.35 8.54 25.09
C ASP A 81 19.11 9.18 23.90
N ASN A 82 19.13 10.51 23.97
CA ASN A 82 19.88 11.54 23.24
C ASN A 82 19.56 11.94 21.80
N GLY A 83 19.17 13.22 21.68
CA GLY A 83 19.86 14.15 20.78
C GLY A 83 19.08 14.58 19.54
N GLY A 84 18.73 15.87 19.49
CA GLY A 84 17.94 16.46 18.42
C GLY A 84 18.61 16.41 17.04
N GLY A 85 17.80 16.11 16.03
CA GLY A 85 18.12 16.28 14.62
C GLY A 85 16.85 16.72 13.90
N GLY A 86 16.81 17.99 13.51
CA GLY A 86 15.62 18.66 12.99
C GLY A 86 15.06 17.98 11.74
N MET A 87 13.83 17.47 11.86
CA MET A 87 12.97 17.31 10.70
C MET A 87 12.20 18.61 10.54
N GLN A 88 12.57 19.36 9.50
CA GLN A 88 11.92 20.56 9.04
C GLN A 88 10.40 20.35 9.05
N ARG A 89 9.68 21.12 9.88
CA ARG A 89 8.22 21.18 9.88
C ARG A 89 7.78 21.70 8.52
N CYS A 90 7.56 20.79 7.57
CA CYS A 90 6.81 21.12 6.36
C CYS A 90 5.38 21.43 6.80
N ASN A 91 5.04 22.72 6.72
CA ASN A 91 3.70 23.25 6.91
C ASN A 91 2.79 22.81 5.76
N VAL A 92 2.35 21.56 5.80
CA VAL A 92 1.05 21.02 5.37
C VAL A 92 0.93 19.74 6.19
N GLU A 93 -0.24 19.40 6.75
CA GLU A 93 -0.47 18.07 7.34
C GLU A 93 -0.34 16.98 6.26
N GLU A 94 0.88 16.70 5.81
CA GLU A 94 1.16 15.69 4.81
C GLU A 94 1.05 14.35 5.53
N LEU A 95 -0.08 13.68 5.33
CA LEU A 95 -0.35 12.33 5.82
C LEU A 95 0.90 11.47 5.59
N VAL A 96 1.59 11.09 6.66
CA VAL A 96 2.81 10.28 6.58
C VAL A 96 2.39 8.83 6.35
N LEU A 97 2.00 8.56 5.11
CA LEU A 97 1.60 7.24 4.64
C LEU A 97 2.84 6.45 4.20
N TYR A 98 2.85 5.18 4.55
CA TYR A 98 3.72 4.16 3.99
C TYR A 98 2.86 3.17 3.21
N GLY A 99 3.37 2.68 2.08
CA GLY A 99 2.59 1.82 1.21
C GLY A 99 3.45 0.93 0.34
N TYR A 100 2.90 -0.21 -0.04
CA TYR A 100 3.52 -1.18 -0.92
C TYR A 100 2.47 -2.12 -1.50
N MET A 101 2.82 -2.85 -2.55
CA MET A 101 1.96 -3.88 -3.11
C MET A 101 1.93 -5.10 -2.18
N GLY A 102 0.74 -5.60 -1.85
CA GLY A 102 0.60 -6.71 -0.92
C GLY A 102 1.30 -7.99 -1.39
N ILE A 103 1.97 -8.67 -0.46
CA ILE A 103 2.68 -9.94 -0.69
C ILE A 103 2.00 -11.08 0.06
N ALA A 104 2.47 -12.31 -0.15
CA ALA A 104 1.89 -13.52 0.45
C ALA A 104 1.80 -13.44 1.98
N GLU A 105 2.78 -12.81 2.61
CA GLU A 105 2.90 -12.60 4.05
C GLU A 105 1.83 -11.66 4.63
N ASP A 106 1.14 -10.89 3.78
CA ASP A 106 0.14 -9.91 4.19
C ASP A 106 -1.29 -10.42 4.05
N LEU A 107 -1.47 -11.55 3.36
CA LEU A 107 -2.79 -12.14 3.10
C LEU A 107 -3.55 -12.38 4.42
N ASP A 108 -2.84 -12.89 5.43
CA ASP A 108 -3.40 -13.15 6.76
C ASP A 108 -3.48 -11.88 7.63
N LYS A 109 -2.97 -10.72 7.19
CA LYS A 109 -2.95 -9.45 7.96
C LYS A 109 -4.05 -8.48 7.53
N VAL A 110 -4.49 -8.61 6.29
CA VAL A 110 -5.36 -7.62 5.65
C VAL A 110 -6.85 -7.97 5.83
N ASP A 111 -7.24 -9.22 5.59
CA ASP A 111 -8.62 -9.67 5.72
C ASP A 111 -8.66 -11.21 5.70
N PHE A 112 -9.30 -11.84 6.68
CA PHE A 112 -9.38 -13.30 6.79
C PHE A 112 -10.09 -13.95 5.59
N ASP A 113 -10.99 -13.23 4.93
CA ASP A 113 -11.73 -13.72 3.78
C ASP A 113 -10.90 -13.71 2.49
N PHE A 114 -9.85 -12.89 2.40
CA PHE A 114 -9.02 -12.82 1.21
C PHE A 114 -8.34 -14.15 0.89
N LYS A 115 -7.90 -14.87 1.92
CA LYS A 115 -7.26 -16.18 1.75
C LYS A 115 -8.16 -17.20 1.03
N ARG A 116 -9.48 -17.07 1.16
CA ARG A 116 -10.46 -17.95 0.52
C ARG A 116 -10.89 -17.48 -0.87
N LYS A 117 -10.73 -16.18 -1.17
CA LYS A 117 -11.32 -15.52 -2.34
C LYS A 117 -10.28 -15.04 -3.36
N CYS A 118 -8.99 -15.13 -3.05
CA CYS A 118 -7.92 -14.61 -3.89
C CYS A 118 -6.85 -15.68 -4.16
N THR A 119 -6.23 -15.60 -5.34
CA THR A 119 -5.09 -16.41 -5.72
C THR A 119 -3.80 -15.60 -5.61
N ILE A 120 -2.73 -16.25 -5.15
CA ILE A 120 -1.38 -15.69 -5.21
C ILE A 120 -0.81 -16.10 -6.56
N ASN A 121 -0.30 -15.13 -7.31
CA ASN A 121 0.41 -15.37 -8.56
C ASN A 121 1.80 -14.74 -8.47
N SER A 122 2.78 -15.44 -8.99
CA SER A 122 4.12 -14.93 -9.22
C SER A 122 4.13 -13.94 -10.38
N LYS A 123 5.14 -13.06 -10.42
CA LYS A 123 5.36 -12.16 -11.56
C LYS A 123 5.51 -12.93 -12.88
N LYS A 124 6.12 -14.11 -12.82
CA LYS A 124 6.30 -14.97 -13.99
C LYS A 124 4.96 -15.47 -14.54
N GLU A 125 4.08 -16.00 -13.69
CA GLU A 125 2.76 -16.47 -14.11
C GLU A 125 1.94 -15.36 -14.76
N ILE A 126 1.99 -14.14 -14.19
CA ILE A 126 1.32 -12.96 -14.75
C ILE A 126 1.89 -12.62 -16.13
N GLN A 127 3.23 -12.66 -16.28
CA GLN A 127 3.90 -12.38 -17.55
C GLN A 127 3.59 -13.43 -18.61
N ASP A 128 3.58 -14.70 -18.23
CA ASP A 128 3.24 -15.82 -19.10
C ASP A 128 1.78 -15.72 -19.55
N LEU A 129 0.87 -15.31 -18.66
CA LEU A 129 -0.54 -15.00 -18.99
C LEU A 129 -0.66 -13.83 -19.98
N ALA A 130 0.12 -12.78 -19.81
CA ALA A 130 0.10 -11.61 -20.69
C ALA A 130 0.63 -11.94 -22.10
N ASN A 131 1.57 -12.87 -22.19
CA ASN A 131 2.20 -13.30 -23.44
C ASN A 131 1.50 -14.50 -24.10
N ALA A 132 0.46 -15.06 -23.45
CA ALA A 132 -0.24 -16.22 -23.97
C ALA A 132 -0.92 -15.89 -25.32
N PRO A 133 -0.78 -16.75 -26.34
CA PRO A 133 -1.46 -16.54 -27.61
C PRO A 133 -2.97 -16.46 -27.42
N VAL A 134 -3.60 -15.45 -28.04
CA VAL A 134 -5.07 -15.38 -28.11
C VAL A 134 -5.54 -16.53 -29.00
N LYS A 135 -6.46 -17.36 -28.50
CA LYS A 135 -7.03 -18.44 -29.32
C LYS A 135 -7.74 -17.80 -30.53
N PRO A 136 -7.50 -18.26 -31.76
CA PRO A 136 -8.30 -17.82 -32.90
C PRO A 136 -9.76 -18.25 -32.67
N GLU A 137 -10.70 -17.36 -33.03
CA GLU A 137 -12.15 -17.58 -32.96
C GLU A 137 -12.62 -18.73 -33.86
#